data_AF-V4JBX4-F1
#
_entry.id   AF-V4JBX4-F1
#
_cell.length_a   1.000
_cell.length_b   1.000
_cell.length_c   1.000
_cell.angle_alpha   90.00
_cell.angle_beta   90.00
_cell.angle_gamma   90.00
#
_symmetry.space_group_name_H-M   'P 1'
#
loop_
_entity.id
_entity.type
_entity.pdbx_description
1 polymer ?
#
loop_
_entity_poly.entity_id
_entity_poly.type
_entity_poly.pdbx_seq_one_letter_code
_entity_poly.pdbx_strand_id
1 'polypeptide(L)'
;AFIGRITGGFELQPTLLRSSVHLRTNDKVMDDYAFYAWRIRVLEKAQAEPLAVHYQAGTVDLAFMHQLASLSWSTSGPLTAREYLARYGIHLVTEPHLPKTYLDGAVCRDADGNPVIALTLRHDRLDLFWFTLMHELAHVARHLDGGTDWFVDDLDAEANEQLEHEADDWAGEALIPSTIWQTRRPRDTADVEALARELNLAPEIIVGRLRHETDDYRLFGKRFRTRVKSLFVQQGLFPA
;
A
#
# COMPACT_ATOMS: atom_id res chain seq x y z
N ALA A 1 -4.83 -3.07 31.11
CA ALA A 1 -3.80 -3.55 30.16
C ALA A 1 -4.30 -3.33 28.75
N PHE A 2 -3.54 -2.61 27.91
CA PHE A 2 -3.90 -2.25 26.52
C PHE A 2 -4.28 -3.49 25.67
N ILE A 3 -3.51 -4.57 25.81
CA ILE A 3 -3.70 -5.84 25.10
C ILE A 3 -5.03 -6.53 25.44
N GLY A 4 -5.55 -6.37 26.67
CA GLY A 4 -6.77 -7.05 27.12
C GLY A 4 -8.08 -6.42 26.62
N ARG A 5 -8.01 -5.34 25.83
CA ARG A 5 -9.19 -4.68 25.22
C ARG A 5 -9.44 -5.12 23.78
N ILE A 6 -8.53 -5.90 23.21
CA ILE A 6 -8.59 -6.38 21.84
C ILE A 6 -9.04 -7.84 21.89
N THR A 7 -10.20 -8.15 21.31
CA THR A 7 -10.67 -9.52 21.15
C THR A 7 -9.63 -10.31 20.34
N GLY A 8 -9.07 -11.38 20.91
CA GLY A 8 -7.95 -12.13 20.30
C GLY A 8 -6.54 -11.57 20.57
N GLY A 9 -6.40 -10.52 21.40
CA GLY A 9 -5.09 -9.89 21.68
C GLY A 9 -4.05 -10.79 22.37
N PHE A 10 -4.48 -11.90 22.98
CA PHE A 10 -3.61 -12.94 23.56
C PHE A 10 -3.40 -14.14 22.62
N GLU A 11 -4.11 -14.21 21.50
CA GLU A 11 -3.96 -15.23 20.46
C GLU A 11 -3.02 -14.79 19.33
N LEU A 12 -2.35 -13.64 19.51
CA LEU A 12 -1.24 -13.20 18.65
C LEU A 12 -0.09 -14.20 18.80
N GLN A 13 -0.10 -15.26 17.99
CA GLN A 13 1.02 -16.18 17.86
C GLN A 13 2.25 -15.43 17.32
N PRO A 14 3.47 -15.86 17.69
CA PRO A 14 4.70 -15.23 17.18
C PRO A 14 4.78 -15.42 15.66
N THR A 15 4.66 -14.33 14.92
CA THR A 15 4.78 -14.28 13.46
C THR A 15 6.01 -13.46 13.07
N LEU A 16 6.94 -14.08 12.33
CA LEU A 16 8.24 -13.55 11.85
C LEU A 16 8.07 -12.65 10.61
N LEU A 17 9.00 -11.73 10.30
CA LEU A 17 8.70 -10.44 9.64
C LEU A 17 9.82 -9.85 8.75
N ARG A 18 9.51 -9.22 7.59
CA ARG A 18 10.32 -8.13 6.97
C ARG A 18 9.58 -7.25 5.92
N SER A 19 10.14 -6.04 5.67
CA SER A 19 9.62 -4.88 4.91
C SER A 19 10.01 -4.76 3.41
N SER A 20 9.16 -4.10 2.63
CA SER A 20 9.23 -3.82 1.18
C SER A 20 10.29 -2.80 0.70
N VAL A 21 11.52 -2.85 1.24
CA VAL A 21 12.65 -2.09 0.68
C VAL A 21 13.64 -3.07 0.08
N HIS A 22 13.86 -3.00 -1.23
CA HIS A 22 14.97 -3.62 -1.96
C HIS A 22 16.19 -3.82 -1.06
N LEU A 23 16.46 -5.07 -0.70
CA LEU A 23 17.59 -5.45 0.14
C LEU A 23 18.88 -5.51 -0.67
N ARG A 24 19.27 -4.35 -1.21
CA ARG A 24 20.68 -4.10 -1.52
C ARG A 24 21.39 -3.90 -0.18
N THR A 25 21.85 -5.01 0.40
CA THR A 25 22.97 -5.10 1.37
C THR A 25 23.00 -4.03 2.48
N ASN A 26 22.53 -4.37 3.71
CA ASN A 26 23.05 -3.86 5.01
C ASN A 26 22.16 -4.27 6.21
N ASP A 27 22.66 -5.16 7.08
CA ASP A 27 22.65 -5.22 8.57
C ASP A 27 21.48 -4.70 9.43
N LYS A 28 20.31 -4.37 8.88
CA LYS A 28 19.17 -3.87 9.66
C LYS A 28 18.24 -5.01 10.06
N VAL A 29 18.45 -5.51 11.29
CA VAL A 29 17.52 -6.40 11.99
C VAL A 29 16.29 -5.59 12.41
N MET A 30 15.12 -6.12 12.07
CA MET A 30 13.84 -5.52 12.43
C MET A 30 13.52 -5.80 13.91
N ASP A 31 12.82 -4.88 14.57
CA ASP A 31 12.37 -5.09 15.95
C ASP A 31 10.95 -5.68 15.95
N ASP A 32 10.84 -6.97 16.25
CA ASP A 32 9.58 -7.72 16.19
C ASP A 32 8.54 -7.17 17.19
N TYR A 33 8.96 -6.72 18.37
CA TYR A 33 8.04 -6.11 19.33
C TYR A 33 7.50 -4.77 18.84
N ALA A 34 8.36 -3.95 18.22
CA ALA A 34 7.91 -2.72 17.58
C ALA A 34 6.91 -3.03 16.46
N PHE A 35 7.15 -4.06 15.66
CA PHE A 35 6.18 -4.48 14.65
C PHE A 35 4.84 -4.91 15.26
N TYR A 36 4.85 -5.81 16.26
CA TYR A 36 3.60 -6.26 16.87
C TYR A 36 2.82 -5.11 17.49
N ALA A 37 3.50 -4.19 18.18
CA ALA A 37 2.86 -3.00 18.73
C ALA A 37 2.20 -2.15 17.62
N TRP A 38 2.88 -1.97 16.48
CA TRP A 38 2.35 -1.26 15.33
C TRP A 38 1.13 -1.98 14.72
N ARG A 39 1.21 -3.31 14.53
CA ARG A 39 0.09 -4.13 14.02
C ARG A 39 -1.12 -4.08 14.94
N ILE A 40 -0.90 -4.19 16.25
CA ILE A 40 -1.96 -4.07 17.26
C ILE A 40 -2.67 -2.72 17.13
N ARG A 41 -1.90 -1.64 16.95
CA ARG A 41 -2.43 -0.29 16.77
C ARG A 41 -3.25 -0.15 15.48
N VAL A 42 -2.80 -0.77 14.38
CA VAL A 42 -3.54 -0.83 13.12
C VAL A 42 -4.89 -1.54 13.31
N LEU A 43 -4.89 -2.71 13.96
CA LEU A 43 -6.11 -3.48 14.21
C LEU A 43 -7.07 -2.76 15.16
N GLU A 44 -6.55 -2.07 16.18
CA GLU A 44 -7.35 -1.22 17.07
C GLU A 44 -8.07 -0.11 16.28
N LYS A 45 -7.37 0.52 15.33
CA LYS A 45 -7.95 1.55 14.45
C LYS A 45 -9.02 0.98 13.52
N ALA A 46 -8.75 -0.18 12.89
CA ALA A 46 -9.73 -0.85 12.04
C ALA A 46 -11.00 -1.22 12.82
N GLN A 47 -10.85 -1.77 14.03
CA GLN A 47 -11.96 -2.13 14.91
C GLN A 47 -12.79 -0.92 15.36
N ALA A 48 -12.17 0.25 15.52
CA ALA A 48 -12.88 1.49 15.87
C ALA A 48 -13.77 2.02 14.72
N GLU A 49 -13.56 1.56 13.48
CA GLU A 49 -14.29 1.96 12.28
C GLU A 49 -14.89 0.73 11.56
N PRO A 50 -15.88 0.04 12.15
CA PRO A 50 -16.41 -1.19 11.59
C PRO A 50 -17.04 -0.97 10.21
N LEU A 51 -16.77 -1.90 9.29
CA LEU A 51 -17.32 -1.86 7.94
C LEU A 51 -18.73 -2.47 7.92
N ALA A 52 -19.62 -1.89 7.11
CA ALA A 52 -20.98 -2.38 6.96
C ALA A 52 -21.11 -3.60 6.04
N VAL A 53 -20.03 -3.96 5.34
CA VAL A 53 -19.99 -5.00 4.31
C VAL A 53 -18.80 -5.91 4.59
N HIS A 54 -19.02 -7.23 4.46
CA HIS A 54 -17.94 -8.20 4.52
C HIS A 54 -17.26 -8.34 3.16
N TYR A 55 -15.94 -8.47 3.19
CA TYR A 55 -15.15 -8.72 1.99
C TYR A 55 -15.52 -10.04 1.31
N GLN A 56 -15.54 -10.04 -0.02
CA GLN A 56 -15.76 -11.24 -0.84
C GLN A 56 -14.48 -11.54 -1.61
N ALA A 57 -13.91 -12.74 -1.44
CA ALA A 57 -12.72 -13.16 -2.18
C ALA A 57 -12.95 -13.06 -3.70
N GLY A 58 -11.95 -12.58 -4.42
CA GLY A 58 -12.03 -12.27 -5.85
C GLY A 58 -12.61 -10.88 -6.16
N THR A 59 -12.93 -10.06 -5.16
CA THR A 59 -13.34 -8.66 -5.39
C THR A 59 -12.20 -7.82 -5.93
N VAL A 60 -10.98 -8.04 -5.44
CA VAL A 60 -9.80 -7.31 -5.93
C VAL A 60 -9.23 -8.06 -7.14
N ASP A 61 -9.31 -7.43 -8.30
CA ASP A 61 -8.64 -7.83 -9.53
C ASP A 61 -7.95 -6.60 -10.19
N LEU A 62 -7.26 -6.80 -11.30
CA LEU A 62 -6.60 -5.71 -12.02
C LEU A 62 -7.58 -4.60 -12.46
N ALA A 63 -8.81 -4.94 -12.83
CA ALA A 63 -9.80 -3.96 -13.26
C ALA A 63 -10.27 -3.08 -12.09
N PHE A 64 -10.50 -3.68 -10.93
CA PHE A 64 -10.78 -3.01 -9.67
C PHE A 64 -9.64 -2.06 -9.27
N MET A 65 -8.39 -2.55 -9.33
CA MET A 65 -7.20 -1.77 -8.98
C MET A 65 -7.01 -0.59 -9.95
N HIS A 66 -7.20 -0.80 -11.26
CA HIS A 66 -7.19 0.28 -12.25
C HIS A 66 -8.25 1.34 -11.97
N GLN A 67 -9.48 0.93 -11.67
CA GLN A 67 -10.56 1.86 -11.33
C GLN A 67 -10.23 2.66 -10.07
N LEU A 68 -9.70 2.01 -9.03
CA LEU A 68 -9.28 2.67 -7.80
C LEU A 68 -8.13 3.66 -8.04
N ALA A 69 -7.11 3.26 -8.82
CA ALA A 69 -5.99 4.11 -9.20
C ALA A 69 -6.43 5.38 -9.94
N SER A 70 -7.51 5.30 -10.71
CA SER A 70 -8.08 6.47 -11.37
C SER A 70 -8.54 7.55 -10.40
N LEU A 71 -8.81 7.26 -9.12
CA LEU A 71 -9.13 8.31 -8.14
C LEU A 71 -7.93 9.23 -7.85
N SER A 72 -6.72 8.86 -8.27
CA SER A 72 -5.48 9.62 -8.04
C SER A 72 -5.47 11.00 -8.67
N TRP A 73 -6.22 11.24 -9.76
CA TRP A 73 -6.27 12.58 -10.39
C TRP A 73 -6.82 13.66 -9.45
N SER A 74 -7.65 13.27 -8.47
CA SER A 74 -8.24 14.18 -7.50
C SER A 74 -7.31 14.42 -6.31
N THR A 75 -7.25 15.67 -5.83
CA THR A 75 -6.53 16.01 -4.59
C THR A 75 -7.06 15.26 -3.37
N SER A 76 -8.35 14.93 -3.32
CA SER A 76 -8.95 14.11 -2.26
C SER A 76 -8.82 12.61 -2.52
N GLY A 77 -8.21 12.20 -3.63
CA GLY A 77 -8.12 10.81 -4.09
C GLY A 77 -7.72 9.81 -3.01
N PRO A 78 -6.64 10.05 -2.23
CA PRO A 78 -6.26 9.17 -1.12
C PRO A 78 -7.34 8.95 -0.05
N LEU A 79 -8.14 9.98 0.26
CA LEU A 79 -9.26 9.85 1.21
C LEU A 79 -10.44 9.13 0.58
N THR A 80 -10.76 9.46 -0.68
CA THR A 80 -11.81 8.78 -1.44
C THR A 80 -11.49 7.29 -1.67
N ALA A 81 -10.21 6.93 -1.81
CA ALA A 81 -9.78 5.54 -1.89
C ALA A 81 -10.15 4.75 -0.63
N ARG A 82 -9.97 5.34 0.57
CA ARG A 82 -10.41 4.73 1.83
C ARG A 82 -11.92 4.47 1.83
N GLU A 83 -12.72 5.44 1.43
CA GLU A 83 -14.18 5.30 1.34
C GLU A 83 -14.61 4.28 0.27
N TYR A 84 -13.88 4.21 -0.84
CA TYR A 84 -14.14 3.25 -1.90
C TYR A 84 -13.90 1.83 -1.41
N LEU A 85 -12.72 1.56 -0.84
CA LEU A 85 -12.35 0.26 -0.28
C LEU A 85 -13.30 -0.21 0.83
N ALA A 86 -13.73 0.71 1.70
CA ALA A 86 -14.69 0.42 2.77
C ALA A 86 -16.02 -0.16 2.26
N ARG A 87 -16.48 0.24 1.05
CA ARG A 87 -17.71 -0.29 0.43
C ARG A 87 -17.60 -1.76 0.02
N TYR A 88 -16.38 -2.25 -0.11
CA TYR A 88 -16.06 -3.63 -0.48
C TYR A 88 -15.55 -4.45 0.70
N GLY A 89 -15.67 -3.94 1.94
CA GLY A 89 -15.20 -4.65 3.12
C GLY A 89 -13.68 -4.63 3.29
N ILE A 90 -12.97 -3.65 2.72
CA ILE A 90 -11.52 -3.51 2.89
C ILE A 90 -11.23 -2.28 3.75
N HIS A 91 -10.53 -2.45 4.87
CA HIS A 91 -10.05 -1.33 5.67
C HIS A 91 -8.80 -0.73 5.02
N LEU A 92 -8.72 0.60 4.97
CA LEU A 92 -7.49 1.33 4.68
C LEU A 92 -7.13 2.23 5.86
N VAL A 93 -6.11 1.81 6.60
CA VAL A 93 -5.61 2.46 7.82
C VAL A 93 -4.29 3.15 7.53
N THR A 94 -4.09 4.35 8.11
CA THR A 94 -2.79 5.01 8.10
C THR A 94 -2.21 5.06 9.51
N GLU A 95 -0.99 4.58 9.70
CA GLU A 95 -0.31 4.56 11.01
C GLU A 95 1.20 4.72 10.83
N PRO A 96 1.85 5.73 11.43
CA PRO A 96 3.29 5.93 11.27
C PRO A 96 4.08 4.68 11.63
N HIS A 97 5.16 4.42 10.89
CA HIS A 97 6.06 3.33 11.23
C HIS A 97 6.67 3.56 12.63
N LEU A 98 6.91 2.48 13.37
CA LEU A 98 7.74 2.55 14.58
C LEU A 98 9.23 2.48 14.22
N PRO A 99 10.14 2.96 15.09
CA PRO A 99 11.57 2.81 14.88
C PRO A 99 11.92 1.34 14.60
N LYS A 100 12.80 1.11 13.62
CA LYS A 100 13.29 -0.22 13.23
C LYS A 100 12.25 -1.21 12.66
N THR A 101 11.05 -0.77 12.27
CA THR A 101 10.12 -1.63 11.49
C THR A 101 10.38 -1.54 9.98
N TYR A 102 10.83 -0.39 9.48
CA TYR A 102 11.19 -0.13 8.07
C TYR A 102 10.08 -0.36 7.03
N LEU A 103 8.82 -0.47 7.44
CA LEU A 103 7.66 -0.73 6.59
C LEU A 103 7.15 0.50 5.86
N ASP A 104 6.68 0.30 4.63
CA ASP A 104 5.90 1.28 3.86
C ASP A 104 4.40 0.96 3.89
N GLY A 105 4.05 -0.33 3.86
CA GLY A 105 2.70 -0.84 4.04
C GLY A 105 2.69 -2.24 4.66
N ALA A 106 1.48 -2.75 4.92
CA ALA A 106 1.22 -4.15 5.26
C ALA A 106 -0.25 -4.50 5.02
N VAL A 107 -0.51 -5.79 4.75
CA VAL A 107 -1.86 -6.37 4.70
C VAL A 107 -2.04 -7.41 5.81
N CYS A 108 -3.22 -7.44 6.43
CA CYS A 108 -3.63 -8.51 7.35
C CYS A 108 -5.16 -8.70 7.33
N ARG A 109 -5.69 -9.64 8.12
CA ARG A 109 -7.14 -9.78 8.34
C ARG A 109 -7.53 -9.22 9.70
N ASP A 110 -8.71 -8.61 9.79
CA ASP A 110 -9.34 -8.28 11.06
C ASP A 110 -9.99 -9.52 11.71
N ALA A 111 -10.67 -9.33 12.85
CA ALA A 111 -11.35 -10.41 13.57
C ALA A 111 -12.55 -11.01 12.81
N ASP A 112 -13.12 -10.27 11.86
CA ASP A 112 -14.24 -10.70 11.02
C ASP A 112 -13.76 -11.30 9.68
N GLY A 113 -12.44 -11.41 9.50
CA GLY A 113 -11.80 -11.96 8.30
C GLY A 113 -11.66 -10.96 7.15
N ASN A 114 -12.01 -9.69 7.32
CA ASN A 114 -11.90 -8.65 6.29
C ASN A 114 -10.44 -8.21 6.10
N PRO A 115 -10.00 -7.90 4.88
CA PRO A 115 -8.67 -7.34 4.64
C PRO A 115 -8.50 -5.96 5.29
N VAL A 116 -7.36 -5.79 5.96
CA VAL A 116 -6.88 -4.53 6.52
C VAL A 116 -5.58 -4.18 5.83
N ILE A 117 -5.62 -3.14 5.02
CA ILE A 117 -4.45 -2.52 4.39
C ILE A 117 -4.00 -1.37 5.28
N ALA A 118 -2.74 -1.38 5.68
CA ALA A 118 -2.13 -0.36 6.50
C ALA A 118 -0.98 0.32 5.77
N LEU A 119 -0.99 1.65 5.70
CA LEU A 119 0.07 2.44 5.07
C LEU A 119 0.80 3.28 6.12
N THR A 120 2.14 3.23 6.13
CA THR A 120 2.93 3.99 7.09
C THR A 120 3.10 5.45 6.70
N LEU A 121 2.90 5.74 5.40
CA LEU A 121 3.20 7.02 4.77
C LEU A 121 4.64 7.48 5.05
N ARG A 122 5.57 6.56 5.36
CA ARG A 122 6.97 6.91 5.70
C ARG A 122 7.55 7.90 4.70
N HIS A 123 7.28 7.65 3.43
CA HIS A 123 7.55 8.58 2.34
C HIS A 123 6.30 9.41 1.99
N ASP A 124 6.34 10.70 2.32
CA ASP A 124 5.24 11.64 2.08
C ASP A 124 5.17 12.08 0.61
N ARG A 125 4.79 11.17 -0.27
CA ARG A 125 4.66 11.42 -1.71
C ARG A 125 3.45 10.70 -2.29
N LEU A 126 2.74 11.39 -3.18
CA LEU A 126 1.54 10.86 -3.84
C LEU A 126 1.82 9.60 -4.66
N ASP A 127 2.93 9.57 -5.41
CA ASP A 127 3.28 8.40 -6.22
C ASP A 127 3.56 7.16 -5.39
N LEU A 128 4.26 7.31 -4.27
CA LEU A 128 4.53 6.21 -3.36
C LEU A 128 3.28 5.75 -2.60
N PHE A 129 2.39 6.67 -2.21
CA PHE A 129 1.11 6.29 -1.63
C PHE A 129 0.32 5.35 -2.55
N TRP A 130 0.17 5.72 -3.82
CA TRP A 130 -0.61 4.91 -4.77
C TRP A 130 0.09 3.60 -5.12
N PHE A 131 1.42 3.62 -5.29
CA PHE A 131 2.17 2.38 -5.53
C PHE A 131 2.06 1.41 -4.36
N THR A 132 2.31 1.86 -3.13
CA THR A 132 2.17 1.00 -1.95
C THR A 132 0.74 0.51 -1.79
N LEU A 133 -0.28 1.35 -2.00
CA LEU A 133 -1.67 0.89 -1.94
C LEU A 133 -1.99 -0.23 -2.96
N MET A 134 -1.52 -0.08 -4.20
CA MET A 134 -1.74 -1.11 -5.23
C MET A 134 -0.93 -2.39 -4.94
N HIS A 135 0.27 -2.26 -4.37
CA HIS A 135 1.07 -3.39 -3.92
C HIS A 135 0.34 -4.19 -2.83
N GLU A 136 -0.18 -3.53 -1.79
CA GLU A 136 -0.94 -4.23 -0.75
C GLU A 136 -2.24 -4.86 -1.28
N LEU A 137 -2.90 -4.23 -2.26
CA LEU A 137 -4.06 -4.81 -2.94
C LEU A 137 -3.69 -6.02 -3.80
N ALA A 138 -2.51 -6.03 -4.43
CA ALA A 138 -2.02 -7.20 -5.14
C ALA A 138 -1.83 -8.38 -4.19
N HIS A 139 -1.32 -8.14 -2.98
CA HIS A 139 -1.32 -9.16 -1.94
C HIS A 139 -2.74 -9.62 -1.55
N VAL A 140 -3.73 -8.73 -1.46
CA VAL A 140 -5.12 -9.19 -1.22
C VAL A 140 -5.58 -10.16 -2.32
N ALA A 141 -5.41 -9.78 -3.57
CA ALA A 141 -5.95 -10.51 -4.71
C ALA A 141 -5.21 -11.81 -5.04
N ARG A 142 -3.87 -11.78 -5.02
CA ARG A 142 -3.03 -12.89 -5.46
C ARG A 142 -2.78 -13.90 -4.36
N HIS A 143 -2.70 -13.38 -3.14
CA HIS A 143 -2.12 -14.08 -2.03
C HIS A 143 -3.23 -14.36 -1.01
N LEU A 144 -3.84 -13.33 -0.43
CA LEU A 144 -4.83 -13.45 0.65
C LEU A 144 -6.08 -14.25 0.24
N ASP A 145 -6.54 -14.08 -1.00
CA ASP A 145 -7.70 -14.80 -1.56
C ASP A 145 -7.40 -16.24 -1.99
N GLY A 146 -6.12 -16.60 -2.13
CA GLY A 146 -5.66 -17.93 -2.53
C GLY A 146 -5.79 -19.01 -1.45
N GLY A 147 -6.38 -18.69 -0.28
CA GLY A 147 -6.55 -19.62 0.83
C GLY A 147 -5.30 -19.81 1.70
N THR A 148 -4.31 -18.95 1.54
CA THR A 148 -3.19 -18.85 2.48
C THR A 148 -3.62 -17.91 3.61
N ASP A 149 -3.81 -18.46 4.82
CA ASP A 149 -4.40 -17.76 5.96
C ASP A 149 -3.63 -16.49 6.36
N TRP A 150 -2.33 -16.44 6.07
CA TRP A 150 -1.44 -15.34 6.43
C TRP A 150 -0.30 -15.23 5.40
N PHE A 151 -0.11 -14.04 4.83
CA PHE A 151 1.17 -13.69 4.18
C PHE A 151 2.03 -12.99 5.20
N VAL A 152 2.66 -13.80 6.03
CA VAL A 152 4.00 -13.46 6.54
C VAL A 152 4.77 -14.77 6.69
N ASP A 153 5.39 -15.16 5.58
CA ASP A 153 6.69 -15.81 5.46
C ASP A 153 7.09 -16.88 6.52
N ASP A 154 6.62 -18.12 6.33
CA ASP A 154 7.25 -19.33 6.89
C ASP A 154 7.53 -20.37 5.80
N LEU A 155 7.92 -19.90 4.61
CA LEU A 155 8.40 -20.75 3.52
C LEU A 155 9.48 -19.96 2.76
N ASP A 156 10.70 -20.51 2.76
CA ASP A 156 11.82 -20.22 1.85
C ASP A 156 12.00 -18.74 1.43
N ALA A 157 13.12 -18.10 1.78
CA ALA A 157 13.38 -16.70 1.43
C ALA A 157 13.19 -16.41 -0.09
N GLU A 158 13.38 -17.42 -0.94
CA GLU A 158 13.10 -17.36 -2.38
C GLU A 158 11.59 -17.31 -2.72
N ALA A 159 10.73 -18.00 -1.97
CA ALA A 159 9.28 -17.97 -2.19
C ALA A 159 8.70 -16.60 -1.81
N ASN A 160 9.20 -15.96 -0.75
CA ASN A 160 8.78 -14.60 -0.41
C ASN A 160 9.21 -13.57 -1.44
N GLU A 161 10.45 -13.67 -1.94
CA GLU A 161 10.93 -12.77 -3.00
C GLU A 161 10.06 -12.86 -4.26
N GLN A 162 9.56 -14.05 -4.60
CA GLN A 162 8.62 -14.24 -5.72
C GLN A 162 7.28 -13.54 -5.48
N LEU A 163 6.71 -13.65 -4.27
CA LEU A 163 5.45 -13.01 -3.92
C LEU A 163 5.57 -11.48 -3.96
N GLU A 164 6.64 -10.92 -3.41
CA GLU A 164 6.91 -9.48 -3.45
C GLU A 164 7.08 -8.97 -4.88
N HIS A 165 7.81 -9.71 -5.73
CA HIS A 165 7.95 -9.37 -7.14
C HIS A 165 6.61 -9.44 -7.88
N GLU A 166 5.78 -10.45 -7.60
CA GLU A 166 4.44 -10.56 -8.18
C GLU A 166 3.55 -9.38 -7.78
N ALA A 167 3.62 -8.94 -6.52
CA ALA A 167 2.88 -7.78 -6.04
C ALA A 167 3.35 -6.47 -6.69
N ASP A 168 4.67 -6.28 -6.85
CA ASP A 168 5.24 -5.13 -7.54
C ASP A 168 4.83 -5.08 -9.02
N ASP A 169 4.87 -6.22 -9.72
CA ASP A 169 4.45 -6.33 -11.11
C ASP A 169 2.96 -6.00 -11.26
N TRP A 170 2.11 -6.54 -10.38
CA TRP A 170 0.67 -6.25 -10.39
C TRP A 170 0.36 -4.80 -10.06
N ALA A 171 1.05 -4.21 -9.09
CA ALA A 171 0.91 -2.80 -8.76
C ALA A 171 1.32 -1.90 -9.94
N GLY A 172 2.44 -2.24 -10.58
CA GLY A 172 2.95 -1.55 -11.76
C GLY A 172 1.96 -1.62 -12.93
N GLU A 173 1.42 -2.80 -13.23
CA GLU A 173 0.44 -3.02 -14.29
C GLU A 173 -0.88 -2.29 -14.01
N ALA A 174 -1.40 -2.38 -12.79
CA ALA A 174 -2.64 -1.72 -12.36
C ALA A 174 -2.54 -0.18 -12.36
N LEU A 175 -1.36 0.37 -12.14
CA LEU A 175 -1.16 1.81 -12.27
C LEU A 175 -0.99 2.21 -13.72
N ILE A 176 -0.01 1.63 -14.41
CA ILE A 176 0.32 2.00 -15.79
C ILE A 176 0.54 0.70 -16.57
N PRO A 177 -0.40 0.30 -17.44
CA PRO A 177 -0.25 -0.94 -18.20
C PRO A 177 1.07 -0.99 -18.95
N SER A 178 1.79 -2.10 -18.87
CA SER A 178 3.09 -2.29 -19.52
C SER A 178 3.03 -2.05 -21.03
N THR A 179 1.92 -2.45 -21.66
CA THR A 179 1.64 -2.22 -23.09
C THR A 179 1.65 -0.73 -23.48
N ILE A 180 1.12 0.12 -22.60
CA ILE A 180 1.12 1.58 -22.79
C ILE A 180 2.51 2.13 -22.45
N TRP A 181 3.09 1.69 -21.34
CA TRP A 181 4.38 2.21 -20.86
C TRP A 181 5.53 1.99 -21.85
N GLN A 182 5.58 0.80 -22.47
CA GLN A 182 6.62 0.44 -23.45
C GLN A 182 6.60 1.33 -24.70
N THR A 183 5.43 1.86 -25.09
CA THR A 183 5.25 2.64 -26.32
C THR A 183 5.18 4.14 -26.07
N ARG A 184 4.88 4.58 -24.85
CA ARG A 184 4.53 5.98 -24.52
C ARG A 184 5.36 6.56 -23.38
N ARG A 185 6.58 6.05 -23.15
CA ARG A 185 7.48 6.56 -22.10
C ARG A 185 7.69 8.08 -22.25
N PRO A 186 7.34 8.89 -21.22
CA PRO A 186 7.35 10.34 -21.35
C PRO A 186 8.77 10.91 -21.33
N ARG A 187 9.04 11.93 -22.15
CA ARG A 187 10.37 12.58 -22.25
C ARG A 187 10.41 13.95 -21.60
N ASP A 188 9.28 14.63 -21.56
CA ASP A 188 9.14 15.94 -20.98
C ASP A 188 7.85 16.06 -20.16
N THR A 189 7.58 17.27 -19.67
CA THR A 189 6.39 17.54 -18.86
C THR A 189 5.09 17.38 -19.65
N ALA A 190 5.08 17.79 -20.92
CA ALA A 190 3.87 17.72 -21.74
C ALA A 190 3.50 16.25 -22.00
N ASP A 191 4.49 15.40 -22.27
CA ASP A 191 4.30 13.95 -22.39
C ASP A 191 3.72 13.36 -21.09
N VAL A 192 4.26 13.75 -19.91
CA VAL A 192 3.75 13.30 -18.60
C VAL A 192 2.30 13.69 -18.40
N GLU A 193 1.95 14.97 -18.62
CA GLU A 193 0.60 15.49 -18.42
C GLU A 193 -0.40 14.91 -19.43
N ALA A 194 0.05 14.64 -20.66
CA ALA A 194 -0.76 13.98 -21.68
C ALA A 194 -1.09 12.54 -21.29
N LEU A 195 -0.09 11.75 -20.90
CA LEU A 195 -0.27 10.36 -20.49
C LEU A 195 -1.09 10.25 -19.21
N ALA A 196 -0.86 11.11 -18.22
CA ALA A 196 -1.63 11.15 -16.99
C ALA A 196 -3.13 11.41 -17.26
N ARG A 197 -3.45 12.33 -18.18
CA ARG A 197 -4.83 12.61 -18.59
C ARG A 197 -5.47 11.44 -19.32
N GLU A 198 -4.72 10.78 -20.20
CA GLU A 198 -5.19 9.60 -20.95
C GLU A 198 -5.55 8.44 -20.02
N LEU A 199 -4.71 8.19 -19.00
CA LEU A 199 -4.92 7.12 -18.01
C LEU A 199 -5.81 7.53 -16.84
N ASN A 200 -6.20 8.81 -16.77
CA ASN A 200 -6.96 9.39 -15.66
C ASN A 200 -6.24 9.25 -14.31
N LEU A 201 -4.92 9.46 -14.30
CA LEU A 201 -4.04 9.35 -13.13
C LEU A 201 -3.45 10.70 -12.73
N ALA A 202 -2.93 10.77 -11.51
CA ALA A 202 -2.01 11.83 -11.12
C ALA A 202 -0.71 11.75 -11.94
N PRO A 203 -0.19 12.88 -12.46
CA PRO A 203 1.09 12.90 -13.17
C PRO A 203 2.28 12.48 -12.29
N GLU A 204 2.17 12.61 -10.97
CA GLU A 204 3.11 12.07 -9.99
C GLU A 204 3.35 10.57 -10.18
N ILE A 205 2.31 9.77 -10.46
CA ILE A 205 2.43 8.31 -10.60
C ILE A 205 3.29 7.97 -11.82
N ILE A 206 3.03 8.65 -12.95
CA ILE A 206 3.82 8.51 -14.18
C ILE A 206 5.30 8.83 -13.93
N VAL A 207 5.54 9.96 -13.26
CA VAL A 207 6.91 10.41 -12.95
C VAL A 207 7.57 9.52 -11.89
N GLY A 208 6.80 8.99 -10.95
CA GLY A 208 7.25 8.04 -9.94
C GLY A 208 7.85 6.79 -10.57
N ARG A 209 7.09 6.17 -11.49
CA ARG A 209 7.58 5.02 -12.27
C ARG A 209 8.83 5.37 -13.07
N LEU A 210 8.84 6.51 -13.77
CA LEU A 210 10.01 6.92 -14.55
C LEU A 210 11.26 7.10 -13.68
N ARG A 211 11.14 7.78 -12.53
CA ARG A 211 12.24 7.98 -11.57
C ARG A 211 12.77 6.66 -11.03
N HIS A 212 11.89 5.72 -10.71
CA HIS A 212 12.26 4.40 -10.20
C HIS A 212 13.02 3.59 -11.27
N GLU A 213 12.47 3.45 -12.48
CA GLU A 213 13.11 2.65 -13.54
C GLU A 213 14.41 3.24 -14.09
N THR A 214 14.59 4.56 -13.99
CA THR A 214 15.83 5.23 -14.44
C THR A 214 16.85 5.42 -13.32
N ASP A 215 16.50 5.11 -12.08
CA ASP A 215 17.26 5.45 -10.87
C ASP A 215 17.64 6.95 -10.77
N ASP A 216 16.87 7.83 -11.44
CA ASP A 216 17.08 9.28 -11.42
C ASP A 216 15.92 10.02 -10.74
N TYR A 217 16.01 10.10 -9.41
CA TYR A 217 15.05 10.84 -8.59
C TYR A 217 15.16 12.36 -8.73
N ARG A 218 16.10 12.91 -9.52
CA ARG A 218 16.20 14.35 -9.81
C ARG A 218 15.35 14.75 -11.02
N LEU A 219 14.87 13.79 -11.82
CA LEU A 219 13.99 14.04 -12.97
C LEU A 219 12.81 14.94 -12.57
N PHE A 220 12.54 15.94 -13.42
CA PHE A 220 11.53 16.99 -13.23
C PHE A 220 11.72 17.88 -11.98
N GLY A 221 12.87 17.83 -11.32
CA GLY A 221 13.25 18.72 -10.22
C GLY A 221 12.22 18.72 -9.09
N LYS A 222 11.61 19.90 -8.83
CA LYS A 222 10.58 20.10 -7.81
C LYS A 222 9.14 19.79 -8.28
N ARG A 223 8.92 19.57 -9.59
CA ARG A 223 7.59 19.22 -10.12
C ARG A 223 7.21 17.80 -9.72
N PHE A 224 5.91 17.54 -9.68
CA PHE A 224 5.34 16.21 -9.42
C PHE A 224 5.85 15.62 -8.09
N ARG A 225 5.64 16.37 -7.00
CA ARG A 225 6.02 16.02 -5.63
C ARG A 225 4.93 16.39 -4.63
N THR A 226 3.69 16.09 -5.00
CA THR A 226 2.54 16.28 -4.12
C THR A 226 2.69 15.41 -2.87
N ARG A 227 2.41 16.01 -1.72
CA ARG A 227 2.46 15.36 -0.39
C ARG A 227 1.06 14.92 0.01
N VAL A 228 0.96 13.84 0.77
CA VAL A 228 -0.32 13.20 1.13
C VAL A 228 -0.60 13.24 2.62
N LYS A 229 0.42 13.28 3.50
CA LYS A 229 0.23 13.21 4.96
C LYS A 229 -0.73 14.27 5.48
N SER A 230 -0.60 15.51 4.99
CA SER A 230 -1.46 16.61 5.45
C SER A 230 -2.95 16.34 5.25
N LEU A 231 -3.33 15.56 4.23
CA LEU A 231 -4.73 15.18 3.99
C LEU A 231 -5.26 14.29 5.13
N PHE A 232 -4.46 13.31 5.57
CA PHE A 232 -4.83 12.41 6.65
C PHE A 232 -4.77 13.09 8.02
N VAL A 233 -3.80 13.98 8.24
CA VAL A 233 -3.68 14.78 9.48
C VAL A 233 -4.91 15.67 9.69
N GLN A 234 -5.36 16.36 8.64
CA GLN A 234 -6.54 17.23 8.70
C GLN A 234 -7.83 16.48 9.03
N GLN A 235 -7.89 15.18 8.75
CA GLN A 235 -9.03 14.32 9.04
C GLN A 235 -8.87 13.53 10.35
N GLY A 236 -7.78 13.73 11.10
CA GLY A 236 -7.50 13.00 12.35
C GLY A 236 -7.09 11.54 12.15
N LEU A 237 -6.72 11.13 10.93
CA LEU A 237 -6.38 9.75 10.56
C LEU A 237 -4.87 9.46 10.65
N PHE A 238 -4.06 10.51 10.77
CA PHE A 238 -2.62 10.45 10.94
C PHE A 238 -2.20 11.49 11.98
N PRO A 239 -1.20 11.21 12.83
CA PRO A 239 -0.73 12.20 13.81
C PRO A 239 -0.10 13.42 13.14
N ALA A 240 -0.26 14.58 13.78
CA ALA A 240 0.24 15.88 13.32
C ALA A 240 1.77 15.99 13.33
#